data_AF-A0A848EFG6-F1
#
_entry.id   AF-A0A848EFG6-F1
#
_cell.length_a   1.000
_cell.length_b   1.000
_cell.length_c   1.000
_cell.angle_alpha   90.00
_cell.angle_beta   90.00
_cell.angle_gamma   90.00
#
_symmetry.space_group_name_H-M   'P 1'
#
loop_
_entity.id
_entity.type
_entity.pdbx_description
1 polymer ?
#
loop_
_entity_poly.entity_id
_entity_poly.type
_entity_poly.pdbx_seq_one_letter_code
_entity_poly.pdbx_strand_id
1 'polypeptide(L)'
;MLVAVVGPSGAGKDTLMGLARARLEGDARFRFVQRSITRPAEAGGEAHRALSVAAFDAERAAGAFALWWGAHGLFYGIPRDIEADLAARRVVVANLSRGTLAEAAGRYPLRVLNITAPLAVLAARLAARGRETAEDIAARLAREAALPPGLDVATVSNDATPEDGAARVVAELSRAAADARRS
;
A
#
# COMPACT_ATOMS: atom_id res chain seq x y z
N MET A 1 5.96 -13.56 3.40
CA MET A 1 5.06 -12.72 4.23
C MET A 1 4.57 -11.55 3.40
N LEU A 2 3.27 -11.24 3.46
CA LEU A 2 2.69 -10.05 2.82
C LEU A 2 2.75 -8.88 3.80
N VAL A 3 3.37 -7.78 3.39
CA VAL A 3 3.33 -6.49 4.08
C VAL A 3 2.35 -5.58 3.34
N ALA A 4 1.19 -5.36 3.94
CA ALA A 4 0.17 -4.47 3.42
C ALA A 4 0.43 -3.04 3.87
N VAL A 5 0.81 -2.18 2.94
CA VAL A 5 0.98 -0.74 3.18
C VAL A 5 -0.38 -0.07 3.08
N VAL A 6 -0.78 0.60 4.15
CA VAL A 6 -2.05 1.35 4.26
C VAL A 6 -1.82 2.71 4.89
N GLY A 7 -2.83 3.56 4.88
CA GLY A 7 -2.79 4.88 5.52
C GLY A 7 -3.58 5.95 4.74
N PRO A 8 -3.73 7.15 5.31
CA PRO A 8 -4.59 8.17 4.73
C PRO A 8 -4.05 8.68 3.38
N SER A 9 -4.94 9.33 2.62
CA SER A 9 -4.49 10.20 1.53
C SER A 9 -3.66 11.34 2.12
N GLY A 10 -2.54 11.69 1.49
CA GLY A 10 -1.63 12.71 2.02
C GLY A 10 -0.58 12.19 3.03
N ALA A 11 -0.67 10.93 3.46
CA ALA A 11 0.34 10.33 4.34
C ALA A 11 1.71 10.12 3.66
N GLY A 12 1.77 10.21 2.33
CA GLY A 12 3.01 10.04 1.56
C GLY A 12 3.40 8.58 1.30
N LYS A 13 2.44 7.65 1.35
CA LYS A 13 2.67 6.21 1.15
C LYS A 13 3.49 5.90 -0.10
N ASP A 14 3.05 6.40 -1.26
CA ASP A 14 3.70 6.09 -2.54
C ASP A 14 5.13 6.65 -2.58
N THR A 15 5.35 7.84 -2.00
CA THR A 15 6.68 8.44 -1.86
C THR A 15 7.59 7.57 -0.98
N LEU A 16 7.13 7.20 0.22
CA LEU A 16 7.93 6.39 1.14
C LEU A 16 8.19 4.98 0.59
N MET A 17 7.20 4.38 -0.07
CA MET A 17 7.37 3.09 -0.75
C MET A 17 8.37 3.18 -1.91
N GLY A 18 8.32 4.26 -2.70
CA GLY A 18 9.28 4.50 -3.77
C GLY A 18 10.71 4.65 -3.27
N LEU A 19 10.92 5.43 -2.21
CA LEU A 19 12.22 5.61 -1.57
C LEU A 19 12.72 4.33 -0.89
N ALA A 20 11.84 3.59 -0.19
CA ALA A 20 12.18 2.31 0.42
C ALA A 20 12.55 1.27 -0.65
N ARG A 21 11.84 1.24 -1.78
CA ARG A 21 12.17 0.37 -2.92
C ARG A 21 13.55 0.68 -3.48
N ALA A 22 13.90 1.96 -3.64
CA ALA A 22 15.22 2.35 -4.13
C ALA A 22 16.33 1.96 -3.13
N ARG A 23 16.11 2.12 -1.83
CA ARG A 23 17.09 1.75 -0.79
C ARG A 23 17.29 0.23 -0.64
N LEU A 24 16.27 -0.55 -0.99
CA LEU A 24 16.29 -2.01 -0.92
C LEU A 24 16.52 -2.65 -2.31
N GLU A 25 16.94 -1.86 -3.28
CA GLU A 25 17.26 -2.35 -4.62
C GLU A 25 18.38 -3.40 -4.55
N GLY A 26 18.21 -4.51 -5.28
CA GLY A 26 19.14 -5.64 -5.27
C GLY A 26 18.96 -6.62 -4.11
N ASP A 27 18.18 -6.29 -3.07
CA ASP A 27 17.90 -7.24 -1.98
C ASP A 27 16.76 -8.20 -2.36
N ALA A 28 17.14 -9.42 -2.73
CA ALA A 28 16.22 -10.48 -3.15
C ALA A 28 15.17 -10.89 -2.10
N ARG A 29 15.35 -10.50 -0.81
CA ARG A 29 14.34 -10.75 0.23
C ARG A 29 13.06 -9.97 -0.02
N PHE A 30 13.11 -8.87 -0.75
CA PHE A 30 11.97 -7.98 -0.93
C PHE A 30 11.39 -8.05 -2.34
N ARG A 31 10.07 -7.93 -2.42
CA ARG A 31 9.32 -7.73 -3.66
C ARG A 31 8.38 -6.56 -3.46
N PHE A 32 8.63 -5.45 -4.15
CA PHE A 32 7.69 -4.34 -4.22
C PHE A 32 6.71 -4.59 -5.36
N VAL A 33 5.42 -4.68 -5.04
CA VAL A 33 4.38 -5.05 -6.00
C VAL A 33 3.94 -3.83 -6.81
N GLN A 34 3.90 -3.97 -8.12
CA GLN A 34 3.18 -3.05 -9.02
C GLN A 34 1.76 -3.56 -9.18
N ARG A 35 0.78 -2.81 -8.67
CA ARG A 35 -0.64 -3.20 -8.76
C ARG A 35 -1.23 -2.84 -10.13
N SER A 36 -2.24 -3.57 -10.55
CA SER A 36 -3.09 -3.24 -11.70
C SER A 36 -4.20 -2.30 -11.28
N ILE A 37 -4.47 -1.26 -12.07
CA ILE A 37 -5.51 -0.29 -11.75
C ILE A 37 -6.25 0.09 -13.03
N THR A 38 -7.56 0.28 -12.96
CA THR A 38 -8.36 0.78 -14.09
C THR A 38 -8.28 2.29 -14.28
N ARG A 39 -7.11 2.86 -13.96
CA ARG A 39 -6.81 4.28 -14.07
C ARG A 39 -5.79 4.46 -15.20
N PRO A 40 -5.91 5.49 -16.04
CA PRO A 40 -4.90 5.80 -17.05
C PRO A 40 -3.53 6.00 -16.40
N ALA A 41 -2.46 5.53 -17.06
CA ALA A 41 -1.10 5.65 -16.54
C ALA A 41 -0.67 7.12 -16.42
N GLU A 42 -1.19 7.96 -17.30
CA GLU A 42 -0.91 9.38 -17.45
C GLU A 42 -1.61 10.22 -16.37
N ALA A 43 -2.56 9.65 -15.61
CA ALA A 43 -3.28 10.35 -14.55
C ALA A 43 -2.42 10.62 -13.29
N GLY A 44 -1.13 10.27 -13.33
CA GLY A 44 -0.15 10.49 -12.27
C GLY A 44 -0.37 9.62 -11.03
N GLY A 45 0.40 9.87 -9.96
CA GLY A 45 0.38 9.07 -8.73
C GLY A 45 1.40 7.93 -8.77
N GLU A 46 1.07 6.77 -8.19
CA GLU A 46 2.02 5.66 -8.11
C GLU A 46 2.27 4.98 -9.48
N ALA A 47 3.41 4.30 -9.59
CA ALA A 47 3.67 3.38 -10.70
C ALA A 47 2.74 2.16 -10.61
N HIS A 48 1.91 1.95 -11.63
CA HIS A 48 0.90 0.89 -11.68
C HIS A 48 0.77 0.32 -13.09
N ARG A 49 0.15 -0.86 -13.24
CA ARG A 49 -0.24 -1.41 -14.54
C ARG A 49 -1.63 -0.88 -14.89
N ALA A 50 -1.71 0.08 -15.80
CA ALA A 50 -2.99 0.62 -16.25
C ALA A 50 -3.75 -0.43 -17.08
N LEU A 51 -5.03 -0.63 -16.77
CA LEU A 51 -5.94 -1.51 -17.51
C LEU A 51 -7.23 -0.78 -17.86
N SER A 52 -7.92 -1.23 -18.91
CA SER A 52 -9.35 -0.91 -19.05
C SER A 52 -10.17 -1.75 -18.08
N VAL A 53 -11.40 -1.33 -17.80
CA VAL A 53 -12.34 -2.14 -16.98
C VAL A 53 -12.55 -3.52 -17.60
N ALA A 54 -12.76 -3.60 -18.92
CA ALA A 54 -12.93 -4.85 -19.63
C ALA A 54 -11.71 -5.79 -19.51
N ALA A 55 -10.49 -5.24 -19.62
CA ALA A 55 -9.27 -6.03 -19.45
C ALA A 55 -9.10 -6.51 -18.00
N PHE A 56 -9.41 -5.65 -17.02
CA PHE A 56 -9.38 -6.02 -15.61
C PHE A 56 -10.35 -7.17 -15.31
N ASP A 57 -11.58 -7.10 -15.83
CA ASP A 57 -12.58 -8.16 -15.64
C ASP A 57 -12.19 -9.47 -16.32
N ALA A 58 -11.60 -9.42 -17.51
CA ALA A 58 -11.08 -10.61 -18.17
C ALA A 58 -9.97 -11.28 -17.35
N GLU A 59 -9.02 -10.50 -16.84
CA GLU A 59 -7.95 -11.00 -15.97
C GLU A 59 -8.46 -11.54 -14.63
N ARG A 60 -9.44 -10.87 -14.04
CA ARG A 60 -10.13 -11.32 -12.83
C ARG A 60 -10.82 -12.66 -13.06
N ALA A 61 -11.55 -12.80 -14.17
CA ALA A 61 -12.23 -14.05 -14.53
C ALA A 61 -11.24 -15.19 -14.80
N ALA A 62 -10.05 -14.87 -15.32
CA ALA A 62 -8.96 -15.83 -15.51
C ALA A 62 -8.19 -16.17 -14.22
N GLY A 63 -8.51 -15.55 -13.07
CA GLY A 63 -7.83 -15.79 -11.80
C GLY A 63 -6.41 -15.21 -11.75
N ALA A 64 -6.15 -14.13 -12.47
CA ALA A 64 -4.83 -13.49 -12.56
C ALA A 64 -4.45 -12.64 -11.34
N PHE A 65 -5.38 -12.40 -10.42
CA PHE A 65 -5.16 -11.60 -9.21
C PHE A 65 -5.13 -12.45 -7.95
N ALA A 66 -4.12 -12.23 -7.11
CA ALA A 66 -4.14 -12.70 -5.73
C ALA A 66 -5.24 -11.99 -4.95
N LEU A 67 -5.27 -10.66 -4.96
CA LEU A 67 -6.30 -9.85 -4.30
C LEU A 67 -6.84 -8.82 -5.28
N TRP A 68 -8.12 -8.48 -5.18
CA TRP A 68 -8.69 -7.39 -5.97
C TRP A 68 -9.84 -6.71 -5.23
N TRP A 69 -10.08 -5.43 -5.53
CA TRP A 69 -11.19 -4.67 -4.96
C TRP A 69 -11.60 -3.51 -5.86
N GLY A 70 -12.82 -3.00 -5.64
CA GLY A 70 -13.31 -1.75 -6.22
C GLY A 70 -13.28 -0.62 -5.18
N ALA A 71 -12.87 0.58 -5.59
CA ALA A 71 -13.00 1.79 -4.79
C ALA A 71 -13.07 3.03 -5.69
N HIS A 72 -13.96 3.97 -5.36
CA HIS A 72 -14.09 5.25 -6.07
C HIS A 72 -14.24 5.11 -7.60
N GLY A 73 -14.97 4.09 -8.06
CA GLY A 73 -15.18 3.84 -9.49
C GLY A 73 -13.97 3.24 -10.22
N LEU A 74 -12.92 2.86 -9.49
CA LEU A 74 -11.74 2.19 -10.02
C LEU A 74 -11.64 0.77 -9.45
N PHE A 75 -11.01 -0.12 -10.21
CA PHE A 75 -10.63 -1.46 -9.77
C PHE A 75 -9.13 -1.54 -9.56
N TYR A 76 -8.74 -2.33 -8.56
CA TYR A 76 -7.37 -2.52 -8.14
C TYR A 76 -7.10 -4.03 -8.02
N GLY A 77 -5.97 -4.47 -8.53
CA GLY A 77 -5.57 -5.88 -8.56
C GLY A 77 -4.13 -6.06 -8.13
N ILE A 78 -3.90 -6.97 -7.19
CA ILE A 78 -2.58 -7.47 -6.84
C ILE A 78 -2.35 -8.72 -7.69
N PRO A 79 -1.32 -8.75 -8.54
CA PRO A 79 -1.07 -9.89 -9.42
C PRO A 79 -0.85 -11.17 -8.62
N ARG A 80 -1.29 -12.30 -9.17
CA ARG A 80 -1.19 -13.61 -8.51
C ARG A 80 0.24 -14.13 -8.39
N ASP A 81 1.17 -13.61 -9.21
CA ASP A 81 2.59 -13.97 -9.18
C ASP A 81 3.24 -13.77 -7.79
N ILE A 82 2.67 -12.91 -6.94
CA ILE A 82 3.12 -12.73 -5.55
C ILE A 82 3.07 -14.01 -4.73
N GLU A 83 2.22 -14.99 -5.09
CA GLU A 83 2.09 -16.25 -4.34
C GLU A 83 3.39 -17.06 -4.41
N ALA A 84 4.11 -17.00 -5.54
CA ALA A 84 5.42 -17.63 -5.67
C ALA A 84 6.47 -16.95 -4.77
N ASP A 85 6.43 -15.62 -4.68
CA ASP A 85 7.32 -14.86 -3.80
C ASP A 85 7.04 -15.14 -2.32
N LEU A 86 5.76 -15.23 -1.96
CA LEU A 86 5.34 -15.60 -0.62
C LEU A 86 5.78 -17.02 -0.25
N ALA A 87 5.64 -17.99 -1.16
CA ALA A 87 6.10 -19.36 -0.98
C ALA A 87 7.63 -19.45 -0.84
N ALA A 88 8.37 -18.58 -1.54
CA ALA A 88 9.81 -18.42 -1.38
C ALA A 88 10.23 -17.67 -0.10
N ARG A 89 9.31 -17.41 0.82
CA ARG A 89 9.51 -16.66 2.07
C ARG A 89 10.09 -15.25 1.87
N ARG A 90 9.84 -14.65 0.70
CA ARG A 90 10.13 -13.23 0.47
C ARG A 90 9.11 -12.36 1.21
N VAL A 91 9.51 -11.12 1.47
CA VAL A 91 8.64 -10.05 1.93
C VAL A 91 8.03 -9.36 0.72
N VAL A 92 6.74 -9.60 0.50
CA VAL A 92 5.97 -8.96 -0.56
C VAL A 92 5.35 -7.69 0.00
N VAL A 93 5.72 -6.53 -0.54
CA VAL A 93 5.27 -5.21 -0.11
C VAL A 93 4.25 -4.68 -1.10
N ALA A 94 3.01 -4.48 -0.67
CA ALA A 94 1.90 -4.08 -1.55
C ALA A 94 1.07 -2.93 -0.95
N ASN A 95 0.70 -1.96 -1.79
CA ASN A 95 -0.23 -0.88 -1.45
C ASN A 95 -1.67 -1.39 -1.49
N LEU A 96 -2.26 -1.64 -0.32
CA LEU A 96 -3.61 -2.22 -0.17
C LEU A 96 -4.63 -1.20 0.35
N SER A 97 -5.90 -1.60 0.30
CA SER A 97 -6.97 -0.90 1.00
C SER A 97 -7.17 -1.49 2.40
N ARG A 98 -7.64 -0.68 3.36
CA ARG A 98 -8.02 -1.19 4.69
C ARG A 98 -9.11 -2.25 4.60
N GLY A 99 -10.02 -2.12 3.63
CA GLY A 99 -11.10 -3.09 3.40
C GLY A 99 -10.63 -4.47 2.92
N THR A 100 -9.42 -4.60 2.39
CA THR A 100 -8.88 -5.88 1.92
C THR A 100 -8.02 -6.59 2.95
N LEU A 101 -7.79 -5.98 4.12
CA LEU A 101 -6.86 -6.51 5.12
C LEU A 101 -7.37 -7.82 5.74
N ALA A 102 -8.67 -7.92 6.02
CA ALA A 102 -9.25 -9.14 6.59
C ALA A 102 -9.15 -10.33 5.62
N GLU A 103 -9.44 -10.11 4.33
CA GLU A 103 -9.25 -11.13 3.30
C GLU A 103 -7.78 -11.52 3.17
N ALA A 104 -6.88 -10.53 3.10
CA ALA A 104 -5.45 -10.78 2.98
C ALA A 104 -4.91 -11.59 4.17
N ALA A 105 -5.34 -11.28 5.40
CA ALA A 105 -4.96 -11.99 6.62
C ALA A 105 -5.47 -13.43 6.64
N GLY A 106 -6.65 -13.69 6.08
CA GLY A 106 -7.20 -15.05 5.96
C GLY A 106 -6.47 -15.92 4.93
N ARG A 107 -5.70 -15.32 4.01
CA ARG A 107 -5.05 -16.02 2.90
C ARG A 107 -3.54 -16.13 3.05
N TYR A 108 -2.90 -15.14 3.67
CA TYR A 108 -1.45 -15.03 3.73
C TYR A 108 -0.99 -14.57 5.12
N PRO A 109 0.21 -14.96 5.58
CA PRO A 109 0.86 -14.30 6.71
C PRO A 109 0.98 -12.80 6.43
N LEU A 110 0.30 -11.99 7.24
CA LEU A 110 0.10 -10.56 7.00
C LEU A 110 0.73 -9.73 8.11
N ARG A 111 1.48 -8.70 7.73
CA ARG A 111 1.78 -7.54 8.57
C ARG A 111 1.25 -6.28 7.90
N VAL A 112 0.61 -5.41 8.66
CA VAL A 112 0.13 -4.11 8.19
C VAL A 112 1.19 -3.07 8.50
N LEU A 113 1.61 -2.32 7.48
CA LEU A 113 2.42 -1.12 7.63
C LEU A 113 1.53 0.11 7.45
N ASN A 114 1.09 0.69 8.56
CA ASN A 114 0.26 1.87 8.58
C ASN A 114 1.13 3.13 8.50
N ILE A 115 1.22 3.75 7.33
CA ILE A 115 1.92 5.01 7.13
C ILE A 115 0.96 6.16 7.41
N THR A 116 1.29 7.01 8.37
CA THR A 116 0.47 8.16 8.78
C THR A 116 1.29 9.42 8.91
N ALA A 117 0.66 10.55 9.23
CA ALA A 117 1.31 11.78 9.66
C ALA A 117 0.36 12.54 10.60
N PRO A 118 0.85 13.53 11.38
CA PRO A 118 -0.01 14.38 12.18
C PRO A 118 -1.13 15.00 11.34
N LEU A 119 -2.31 15.16 11.92
CA LEU A 119 -3.51 15.63 11.21
C LEU A 119 -3.26 16.96 10.48
N ALA A 120 -2.55 17.89 11.13
CA ALA A 120 -2.18 19.18 10.54
C ALA A 120 -1.29 19.02 9.29
N VAL A 121 -0.36 18.05 9.30
CA VAL A 121 0.51 17.74 8.14
C VAL A 121 -0.31 17.13 7.01
N LEU A 122 -1.22 16.20 7.32
CA LEU A 122 -2.12 15.60 6.33
C LEU A 122 -3.01 16.66 5.67
N ALA A 123 -3.61 17.53 6.47
CA ALA A 123 -4.45 18.64 5.99
C ALA A 123 -3.66 19.60 5.10
N ALA A 124 -2.47 20.02 5.52
CA ALA A 124 -1.60 20.90 4.72
C ALA A 124 -1.22 20.27 3.38
N ARG A 125 -0.87 18.97 3.37
CA ARG A 125 -0.54 18.24 2.13
C ARG A 125 -1.73 18.05 1.20
N LEU A 126 -2.93 17.89 1.74
CA LEU A 126 -4.16 17.81 0.94
C LEU A 126 -4.50 19.20 0.35
N ALA A 127 -4.41 20.26 1.16
CA ALA A 127 -4.65 21.63 0.73
C ALA A 127 -3.69 22.06 -0.39
N ALA A 128 -2.41 21.69 -0.30
CA ALA A 128 -1.40 21.98 -1.32
C ALA A 128 -1.72 21.38 -2.71
N ARG A 129 -2.65 20.42 -2.81
CA ARG A 129 -3.09 19.85 -4.09
C ARG A 129 -4.12 20.71 -4.81
N GLY A 130 -4.68 21.72 -4.15
CA GLY A 130 -5.59 22.72 -4.74
C GLY A 130 -6.93 22.18 -5.27
N ARG A 131 -7.37 21.01 -4.80
CA ARG A 131 -8.55 20.30 -5.35
C ARG A 131 -9.77 20.23 -4.42
N GLU A 132 -9.61 20.62 -3.16
CA GLU A 132 -10.60 20.38 -2.09
C GLU A 132 -10.66 21.61 -1.17
N THR A 133 -11.83 21.93 -0.61
CA THR A 133 -11.99 22.97 0.43
C THR A 133 -11.45 22.50 1.77
N ALA A 134 -11.28 23.40 2.74
CA ALA A 134 -10.83 23.03 4.09
C ALA A 134 -11.85 22.09 4.77
N GLU A 135 -13.14 22.32 4.56
CA GLU A 135 -14.24 21.49 5.04
C GLU A 135 -14.21 20.10 4.41
N ASP A 136 -13.97 19.99 3.10
CA ASP A 136 -13.83 18.71 2.39
C ASP A 136 -12.65 17.91 2.93
N ILE A 137 -11.52 18.58 3.18
CA ILE A 137 -10.31 17.97 3.74
C ILE A 137 -10.59 17.44 5.16
N ALA A 138 -11.22 18.24 6.02
CA ALA A 138 -11.55 17.82 7.37
C ALA A 138 -12.52 16.62 7.37
N ALA A 139 -13.59 16.68 6.57
CA ALA A 139 -14.55 15.59 6.42
C ALA A 139 -13.90 14.32 5.84
N ARG A 140 -12.90 14.48 4.96
CA ARG A 140 -12.13 13.36 4.42
C ARG A 140 -11.24 12.70 5.47
N LEU A 141 -10.55 13.49 6.30
CA LEU A 141 -9.68 12.97 7.36
C LEU A 141 -10.50 12.29 8.47
N ALA A 142 -11.69 12.79 8.79
CA ALA A 142 -12.58 12.18 9.79
C ALA A 142 -13.19 10.84 9.33
N ARG A 143 -13.34 10.63 8.01
CA ARG A 143 -13.93 9.40 7.43
C ARG A 143 -12.95 8.23 7.30
N GLU A 144 -11.72 8.36 7.81
CA GLU A 144 -10.75 7.29 7.66
C GLU A 144 -11.18 6.04 8.46
N ALA A 145 -11.41 4.94 7.74
CA ALA A 145 -11.84 3.69 8.34
C ALA A 145 -10.79 3.15 9.33
N ALA A 146 -11.23 2.66 10.49
CA ALA A 146 -10.35 1.99 11.44
C ALA A 146 -9.69 0.75 10.81
N LEU A 147 -8.50 0.38 11.30
CA LEU A 147 -7.90 -0.90 10.96
C LEU A 147 -8.70 -2.03 11.63
N PRO A 148 -8.89 -3.19 10.98
CA PRO A 148 -9.50 -4.34 11.64
C PRO A 148 -8.70 -4.73 12.90
N PRO A 149 -9.37 -5.10 14.01
CA PRO A 149 -8.69 -5.51 15.23
C PRO A 149 -7.96 -6.84 15.02
N GLY A 150 -6.95 -7.11 15.85
CA GLY A 150 -6.23 -8.40 15.86
C GLY A 150 -5.18 -8.59 14.76
N LEU A 151 -4.92 -7.56 13.95
CA LEU A 151 -3.83 -7.58 12.96
C LEU A 151 -2.49 -7.19 13.60
N ASP A 152 -1.39 -7.77 13.09
CA ASP A 152 -0.03 -7.28 13.35
C ASP A 152 0.18 -5.95 12.60
N VAL A 153 0.27 -4.84 13.34
CA VAL A 153 0.36 -3.48 12.77
C VAL A 153 1.63 -2.79 13.24
N ALA A 154 2.49 -2.40 12.30
CA ALA A 154 3.55 -1.42 12.51
C ALA A 154 3.09 -0.06 11.98
N THR A 155 3.21 1.01 12.79
CA THR A 155 2.86 2.37 12.36
C THR A 155 4.12 3.19 12.11
N VAL A 156 4.20 3.81 10.93
CA VAL A 156 5.28 4.74 10.56
C VAL A 156 4.70 6.14 10.38
N SER A 157 5.22 7.09 11.16
CA SER A 157 4.91 8.51 10.99
C SER A 157 5.80 9.14 9.92
N ASN A 158 5.20 9.86 8.98
CA ASN A 158 5.83 10.68 7.95
C ASN A 158 5.69 12.17 8.32
N ASP A 159 6.29 12.52 9.45
CA ASP A 159 6.20 13.83 10.13
C ASP A 159 7.44 14.71 9.95
N ALA A 160 8.49 14.19 9.35
CA ALA A 160 9.74 14.90 9.07
C ALA A 160 9.99 14.91 7.55
N THR A 161 11.21 14.58 7.13
CA THR A 161 11.54 14.46 5.71
C THR A 161 11.03 13.12 5.12
N PRO A 162 10.75 13.06 3.80
CA PRO A 162 10.48 11.78 3.13
C PRO A 162 11.59 10.74 3.36
N GLU A 163 12.84 11.18 3.48
CA GLU A 163 14.00 10.34 3.70
C GLU A 163 14.00 9.68 5.08
N ASP A 164 13.57 10.41 6.12
CA ASP A 164 13.39 9.89 7.48
C ASP A 164 12.24 8.88 7.51
N GLY A 165 11.11 9.23 6.90
CA GLY A 165 9.96 8.33 6.75
C GLY A 165 10.35 7.04 6.05
N ALA A 166 11.12 7.13 4.96
CA ALA A 166 11.60 5.97 4.21
C ALA A 166 12.58 5.12 5.03
N ALA A 167 13.40 5.72 5.90
CA ALA A 167 14.31 4.99 6.78
C ALA A 167 13.51 4.14 7.79
N ARG A 168 12.45 4.72 8.36
CA ARG A 168 11.52 4.02 9.25
C ARG A 168 10.80 2.88 8.54
N VAL A 169 10.33 3.10 7.31
CA VAL A 169 9.74 2.04 6.46
C VAL A 169 10.74 0.89 6.24
N VAL A 170 11.98 1.20 5.85
CA VAL A 170 13.02 0.18 5.62
C VAL A 170 13.32 -0.61 6.89
N ALA A 171 13.34 0.03 8.07
CA ALA A 171 13.52 -0.66 9.34
C ALA A 171 12.39 -1.67 9.61
N GLU A 172 11.12 -1.27 9.41
CA GLU A 172 9.97 -2.16 9.59
C GLU A 172 9.94 -3.31 8.57
N LEU A 173 10.29 -3.05 7.32
CA LEU A 173 10.43 -4.10 6.31
C LEU A 173 11.55 -5.08 6.66
N SER A 174 12.66 -4.59 7.21
CA SER A 174 13.78 -5.43 7.66
C SER A 174 13.38 -6.32 8.84
N ARG A 175 12.58 -5.81 9.78
CA ARG A 175 11.99 -6.62 10.87
C ARG A 175 11.08 -7.70 10.30
N ALA A 176 10.19 -7.35 9.37
CA ALA A 176 9.30 -8.31 8.70
C ALA A 176 10.09 -9.42 7.97
N ALA A 177 11.21 -9.07 7.32
CA ALA A 177 12.07 -10.05 6.68
C ALA A 177 12.74 -11.00 7.68
N ALA A 178 13.10 -10.51 8.87
CA ALA A 178 13.65 -11.34 9.93
C ALA A 178 12.58 -12.30 10.51
N ASP A 179 11.35 -11.82 10.69
CA ASP A 179 10.23 -12.63 11.18
C ASP A 179 9.81 -13.72 10.18
N ALA A 180 9.72 -13.37 8.89
CA ALA A 180 9.38 -14.29 7.82
C ALA A 180 10.36 -15.47 7.67
N ARG A 181 11.59 -15.33 8.16
CA ARG A 181 12.60 -16.41 8.17
C ARG A 181 12.50 -17.33 9.39
N ARG A 182 11.96 -16.83 10.50
CA ARG A 182 11.77 -17.59 11.75
C ARG A 182 10.47 -18.40 11.76
N SER A 183 9.55 -18.07 10.86
CA SER A 183 8.27 -18.75 10.63
C SER A 183 8.43 -19.83 9.56
#